data_AF-A0AAU6TV59-F1
#
_entry.id   AF-A0AAU6TV59-F1
#
_cell.length_a   1.000
_cell.length_b   1.000
_cell.length_c   1.000
_cell.angle_alpha   90.00
_cell.angle_beta   90.00
_cell.angle_gamma   90.00
#
_symmetry.space_group_name_H-M   'P 1'
#
loop_
_entity.id
_entity.type
_entity.pdbx_description
1 polymer ?
#
loop_
_entity_poly.entity_id
_entity_poly.type
_entity_poly.pdbx_seq_one_letter_code
_entity_poly.pdbx_strand_id
1 'polypeptide(L)'
;MKIDLENFVSEFNKEKFPSYYVRNAQMYGWELAYIEIETGAFKVALDIDFRGNIWLVFRDYESLVLFQKSLKRDFDFKTLIYDGRNKKYEFSRIPLDETDTVSIARGITNEIVSFYNDIAADFYARKQTELTCAIESHQYRDLLNKTLDDMCHFFKGKRLSALETVQRIKEQQCGFTRYDNDEIMLMQEKGVYYQKENKMLMYELRNISTGNYNTLVCFPGMQTESDSWLKFWSQYWFLTKCYLDQPVYGDTRATTQDGFYQSGKKLADAWMDIWADKNICIVAVENVVPDPDHFLFSNTGNKEVIRVKDTDAYNDIDQLTEQCLMKKDIDLFLIAAGPAGTVLSARLADNGRTALDIGNLVSSYNTVFPEQLQAG
;
A
#
# COMPACT_ATOMS: atom_id res chain seq x y z
N MET A 1 -25.82 45.73 40.15
CA MET A 1 -27.05 45.10 40.66
C MET A 1 -26.71 43.63 40.90
N LYS A 2 -27.00 43.07 42.08
CA LYS A 2 -26.81 41.63 42.28
C LYS A 2 -28.05 40.90 41.76
N ILE A 3 -27.88 39.83 41.00
CA ILE A 3 -28.99 38.98 40.55
C ILE A 3 -29.30 37.94 41.61
N ASP A 4 -30.58 37.56 41.70
CA ASP A 4 -31.03 36.41 42.48
C ASP A 4 -30.88 35.14 41.64
N LEU A 5 -29.92 34.29 42.01
CA LEU A 5 -29.58 33.08 41.26
C LEU A 5 -30.63 31.97 41.44
N GLU A 6 -31.31 31.90 42.58
CA GLU A 6 -32.39 30.94 42.80
C GLU A 6 -33.59 31.29 41.91
N ASN A 7 -33.92 32.59 41.85
CA ASN A 7 -34.95 33.08 40.95
C ASN A 7 -34.56 32.89 39.47
N PHE A 8 -33.29 33.11 39.11
CA PHE A 8 -32.79 32.81 37.75
C PHE A 8 -32.99 31.33 37.38
N VAL A 9 -32.58 30.41 38.25
CA VAL A 9 -32.72 28.96 38.00
C VAL A 9 -34.20 28.58 37.87
N SER A 10 -35.05 29.10 38.74
CA SER A 10 -36.50 28.87 38.68
C SER A 10 -37.10 29.37 37.36
N GLU A 11 -36.83 30.63 36.97
CA GLU A 11 -37.40 31.22 35.76
C GLU A 11 -36.82 30.61 34.47
N PHE A 12 -35.52 30.27 34.42
CA PHE A 12 -34.94 29.59 33.27
C PHE A 12 -35.57 28.20 33.04
N ASN A 13 -35.86 27.47 34.12
CA ASN A 13 -36.43 26.12 34.08
C ASN A 13 -37.95 26.07 33.97
N LYS A 14 -38.64 27.21 34.15
CA LYS A 14 -40.10 27.32 34.13
C LYS A 14 -40.71 26.83 32.82
N GLU A 15 -40.02 27.10 31.72
CA GLU A 15 -40.30 26.58 30.40
C GLU A 15 -39.13 25.71 29.95
N LYS A 16 -39.40 24.45 29.60
CA LYS A 16 -38.38 23.56 29.06
C LYS A 16 -37.74 24.20 27.83
N PHE A 17 -36.41 24.26 27.81
CA PHE A 17 -35.67 24.77 26.67
C PHE A 17 -36.01 23.95 25.41
N PRO A 18 -36.23 24.57 24.23
CA PRO A 18 -36.70 23.89 23.01
C PRO A 18 -35.65 23.00 22.33
N SER A 19 -34.60 22.58 23.04
CA SER A 19 -33.53 21.71 22.57
C SER A 19 -33.23 20.64 23.59
N TYR A 20 -33.00 19.40 23.14
CA TYR A 20 -32.67 18.27 24.02
C TYR A 20 -31.19 18.26 24.44
N TYR A 21 -30.34 19.10 23.83
CA TYR A 21 -28.93 19.25 24.21
C TYR A 21 -28.74 20.07 25.49
N VAL A 22 -29.75 20.85 25.88
CA VAL A 22 -29.69 21.81 26.98
C VAL A 22 -30.29 21.18 28.22
N ARG A 23 -29.51 21.09 29.30
CA ARG A 23 -29.98 20.63 30.61
C ARG A 23 -30.66 21.78 31.36
N ASN A 24 -31.45 21.42 32.38
CA ASN A 24 -32.01 22.40 33.30
C ASN A 24 -30.87 23.19 33.98
N ALA A 25 -31.10 24.48 34.22
CA ALA A 25 -30.21 25.29 35.04
C ALA A 25 -30.12 24.70 36.45
N GLN A 26 -28.93 24.70 37.03
CA GLN A 26 -28.66 24.17 38.37
C GLN A 26 -27.82 25.16 39.17
N MET A 27 -28.01 25.17 40.48
CA MET A 27 -27.14 25.90 41.40
C MET A 27 -25.85 25.12 41.65
N TYR A 28 -24.73 25.84 41.72
CA TYR A 28 -23.47 25.34 42.24
C TYR A 28 -23.07 26.16 43.47
N GLY A 29 -23.40 25.64 44.65
CA GLY A 29 -23.30 26.39 45.89
C GLY A 29 -24.28 27.57 45.92
N TRP A 30 -23.84 28.72 46.43
CA TRP A 30 -24.68 29.91 46.63
C TRP A 30 -24.31 31.09 45.71
N GLU A 31 -23.24 30.96 44.93
CA GLU A 31 -22.65 32.08 44.19
C GLU A 31 -22.71 31.91 42.66
N LEU A 32 -23.12 30.73 42.18
CA LEU A 32 -23.08 30.37 40.78
C LEU A 32 -24.31 29.53 40.40
N ALA A 33 -24.94 29.88 39.28
CA ALA A 33 -25.83 28.98 38.56
C ALA A 33 -25.14 28.53 37.27
N TYR A 34 -25.47 27.35 36.75
CA TYR A 34 -24.94 26.91 35.46
C TYR A 34 -25.99 26.20 34.61
N ILE A 35 -25.79 26.25 33.29
CA ILE A 35 -26.59 25.55 32.28
C ILE A 35 -25.64 24.68 31.47
N GLU A 36 -25.85 23.37 31.46
CA GLU A 36 -25.04 22.46 30.62
C GLU A 36 -25.63 22.30 29.22
N ILE A 37 -24.76 22.30 28.22
CA ILE A 37 -25.08 22.06 26.82
C ILE A 37 -24.18 20.92 26.33
N GLU A 38 -24.79 19.77 26.07
CA GLU A 38 -24.09 18.55 25.67
C GLU A 38 -24.68 18.04 24.35
N THR A 39 -23.84 18.01 23.33
CA THR A 39 -24.15 17.53 21.98
C THR A 39 -23.32 16.29 21.66
N GLY A 40 -23.53 15.67 20.50
CA GLY A 40 -22.63 14.61 20.06
C GLY A 40 -21.25 15.09 19.58
N ALA A 41 -21.04 16.41 19.49
CA ALA A 41 -19.77 17.02 19.06
C ALA A 41 -18.98 17.71 20.19
N PHE A 42 -19.67 18.27 21.19
CA PHE A 42 -19.03 19.02 22.28
C PHE A 42 -19.86 19.02 23.55
N LYS A 43 -19.18 19.36 24.66
CA LYS A 43 -19.74 19.55 25.99
C LYS A 43 -19.25 20.87 26.60
N VAL A 44 -20.19 21.78 26.81
CA VAL A 44 -19.93 23.10 27.41
C VAL A 44 -20.95 23.43 28.49
N ALA A 45 -20.67 24.46 29.27
CA ALA A 45 -21.62 25.05 30.19
C ALA A 45 -21.59 26.58 30.13
N LEU A 46 -22.70 27.19 30.50
CA LEU A 46 -22.79 28.61 30.80
C LEU A 46 -22.79 28.77 32.31
N ASP A 47 -21.76 29.41 32.86
CA ASP A 47 -21.62 29.73 34.28
C ASP A 47 -22.13 31.17 34.51
N ILE A 48 -23.14 31.34 35.37
CA ILE A 48 -23.78 32.63 35.68
C ILE A 48 -23.51 33.00 37.13
N ASP A 49 -22.83 34.13 37.36
CA ASP A 49 -22.52 34.61 38.71
C ASP A 49 -23.54 35.64 39.24
N PHE A 50 -23.49 35.92 40.54
CA PHE A 50 -24.39 36.89 41.19
C PHE A 50 -24.27 38.33 40.66
N ARG A 51 -23.28 38.65 39.82
CA ARG A 51 -23.12 39.96 39.16
C ARG A 51 -23.78 39.99 37.79
N GLY A 52 -24.34 38.86 37.33
CA GLY A 52 -24.95 38.70 36.02
C GLY A 52 -23.92 38.48 34.91
N ASN A 53 -22.67 38.13 35.25
CA ASN A 53 -21.70 37.71 34.24
C ASN A 53 -22.02 36.30 33.76
N ILE A 54 -21.81 36.05 32.47
CA ILE A 54 -21.95 34.71 31.88
C ILE A 54 -20.61 34.31 31.29
N TRP A 55 -20.15 33.13 31.69
CA TRP A 55 -18.91 32.53 31.23
C TRP A 55 -19.21 31.29 30.40
N LEU A 56 -18.58 31.16 29.24
CA LEU A 56 -18.53 29.90 28.51
C LEU A 56 -17.45 29.02 29.11
N VAL A 57 -17.84 27.82 29.53
CA VAL A 57 -16.95 26.84 30.16
C VAL A 57 -16.91 25.58 29.32
N PHE A 58 -15.72 25.20 28.86
CA PHE A 58 -15.48 23.95 28.14
C PHE A 58 -15.25 22.81 29.13
N ARG A 59 -15.95 21.69 28.97
CA ARG A 59 -15.84 20.53 29.89
C ARG A 59 -14.73 19.56 29.50
N ASP A 60 -14.22 19.65 28.28
CA ASP A 60 -13.13 18.85 27.76
C ASP A 60 -12.32 19.63 26.71
N TYR A 61 -11.15 19.09 26.35
CA TYR A 61 -10.22 19.72 25.43
C TYR A 61 -10.73 19.66 23.98
N GLU A 62 -11.41 18.57 23.59
CA GLU A 62 -11.95 18.43 22.23
C GLU A 62 -12.97 19.54 21.91
N SER A 63 -13.85 19.87 22.88
CA SER A 63 -14.84 20.94 22.77
C SER A 63 -14.17 22.30 22.60
N LEU A 64 -13.11 22.57 23.38
CA LEU A 64 -12.33 23.80 23.27
C LEU A 64 -11.74 23.96 21.87
N VAL A 65 -11.03 22.93 21.40
CA VAL A 65 -10.39 22.93 20.07
C VAL A 65 -11.43 23.05 18.96
N LEU A 66 -12.59 22.40 19.09
CA LEU A 66 -13.67 22.48 18.10
C LEU A 66 -14.18 23.91 17.96
N PHE A 67 -14.43 24.60 19.07
CA PHE A 67 -14.88 26.00 19.05
C PHE A 67 -13.80 26.93 18.51
N GLN A 68 -12.55 26.78 18.96
CA GLN A 68 -11.43 27.60 18.47
C GLN A 68 -11.26 27.48 16.96
N LYS A 69 -11.30 26.24 16.43
CA LYS A 69 -11.16 25.97 15.00
C LYS A 69 -12.34 26.47 14.19
N SER A 70 -13.56 26.23 14.65
CA SER A 70 -14.77 26.56 13.89
C SER A 70 -15.06 28.06 13.89
N LEU A 71 -14.81 28.74 15.01
CA LEU A 71 -15.03 30.18 15.17
C LEU A 71 -13.78 31.01 14.83
N LYS A 72 -12.63 30.37 14.56
CA LYS A 72 -11.34 31.02 14.29
C LYS A 72 -10.97 32.06 15.34
N ARG A 73 -11.17 31.70 16.61
CA ARG A 73 -10.98 32.57 17.77
C ARG A 73 -10.34 31.78 18.90
N ASP A 74 -9.41 32.39 19.62
CA ASP A 74 -8.84 31.78 20.81
C ASP A 74 -9.83 31.86 21.97
N PHE A 75 -9.99 30.73 22.64
CA PHE A 75 -10.77 30.57 23.87
C PHE A 75 -9.88 29.95 24.93
N ASP A 76 -10.14 30.30 26.18
CA ASP A 76 -9.68 29.51 27.32
C ASP A 76 -10.78 28.55 27.77
N PHE A 77 -10.43 27.54 28.56
CA PHE A 77 -11.38 26.60 29.19
C PHE A 77 -12.54 27.30 29.91
N LYS A 78 -12.32 28.52 30.40
CA LYS A 78 -13.36 29.41 30.92
C LYS A 78 -13.16 30.81 30.36
N THR A 79 -14.09 31.24 29.50
CA THR A 79 -14.04 32.53 28.80
C THR A 79 -15.24 33.38 29.21
N LEU A 80 -15.02 34.64 29.61
CA LEU A 80 -16.12 35.58 29.86
C LEU A 80 -16.76 35.93 28.52
N ILE A 81 -18.07 35.70 28.37
CA ILE A 81 -18.78 35.97 27.12
C ILE A 81 -19.82 37.09 27.26
N TYR A 82 -20.27 37.36 28.48
CA TYR A 82 -21.13 38.50 28.79
C TYR A 82 -20.73 39.14 30.12
N ASP A 83 -20.40 40.43 30.08
CA ASP A 83 -20.15 41.26 31.25
C ASP A 83 -21.44 41.97 31.66
N GLY A 84 -22.08 41.50 32.74
CA GLY A 84 -23.36 42.03 33.23
C GLY A 84 -23.28 43.45 33.79
N ARG A 85 -22.08 43.90 34.19
CA ARG A 85 -21.88 45.26 34.71
C ARG A 85 -21.81 46.28 33.57
N ASN A 86 -21.06 45.94 32.51
CA ASN A 86 -20.82 46.84 31.39
C ASN A 86 -21.78 46.58 30.21
N LYS A 87 -22.63 45.57 30.30
CA LYS A 87 -23.53 45.09 29.23
C LYS A 87 -22.78 44.83 27.93
N LYS A 88 -21.56 44.29 28.03
CA LYS A 88 -20.71 43.96 26.87
C LYS A 88 -20.85 42.49 26.56
N TYR A 89 -21.09 42.18 25.30
CA TYR A 89 -21.22 40.83 24.78
C TYR A 89 -20.08 40.56 23.79
N GLU A 90 -19.49 39.38 23.89
CA GLU A 90 -18.30 39.02 23.12
C GLU A 90 -18.60 38.28 21.82
N PHE A 91 -19.84 37.82 21.58
CA PHE A 91 -20.24 37.28 20.27
C PHE A 91 -20.97 38.34 19.43
N SER A 92 -21.06 38.09 18.12
CA SER A 92 -21.44 39.07 17.10
C SER A 92 -22.93 39.43 17.05
N ARG A 93 -23.80 38.73 17.78
CA ARG A 93 -25.24 39.02 17.84
C ARG A 93 -25.72 39.09 19.29
N ILE A 94 -26.08 40.28 19.76
CA ILE A 94 -26.86 40.39 21.00
C ILE A 94 -28.29 39.98 20.65
N PRO A 95 -28.91 39.00 21.35
CA PRO A 95 -30.33 38.73 21.20
C PRO A 95 -31.12 40.02 21.49
N LEU A 96 -31.96 40.41 20.53
CA LEU A 96 -32.75 41.64 20.46
C LEU A 96 -33.31 42.10 21.82
N ASP A 97 -33.14 43.40 22.14
CA ASP A 97 -33.84 44.24 23.13
C ASP A 97 -34.03 43.75 24.59
N GLU A 98 -33.48 42.60 24.97
CA GLU A 98 -33.69 42.01 26.30
C GLU A 98 -32.65 42.50 27.33
N THR A 99 -33.11 42.81 28.55
CA THR A 99 -32.26 43.43 29.60
C THR A 99 -32.01 42.55 30.81
N ASP A 100 -32.68 41.41 30.95
CA ASP A 100 -32.50 40.49 32.07
C ASP A 100 -31.61 39.28 31.72
N THR A 101 -30.99 38.73 32.76
CA THR A 101 -29.98 37.66 32.62
C THR A 101 -30.58 36.33 32.13
N VAL A 102 -31.85 36.03 32.41
CA VAL A 102 -32.50 34.77 31.97
C VAL A 102 -32.62 34.77 30.45
N SER A 103 -33.15 35.86 29.92
CA SER A 103 -33.28 36.12 28.49
C SER A 103 -31.94 36.07 27.75
N ILE A 104 -30.93 36.75 28.28
CA ILE A 104 -29.57 36.74 27.72
C ILE A 104 -28.99 35.31 27.73
N ALA A 105 -29.10 34.58 28.84
CA ALA A 105 -28.62 33.20 28.93
C ALA A 105 -29.34 32.27 27.94
N ARG A 106 -30.66 32.43 27.76
CA ARG A 106 -31.45 31.69 26.76
C ARG A 106 -30.98 32.00 25.34
N GLY A 107 -30.74 33.27 25.03
CA GLY A 107 -30.23 33.70 23.72
C GLY A 107 -28.85 33.12 23.41
N ILE A 108 -27.90 33.22 24.35
CA ILE A 108 -26.56 32.60 24.21
C ILE A 108 -26.68 31.08 24.01
N THR A 109 -27.55 30.43 24.78
CA THR A 109 -27.80 28.98 24.64
C THR A 109 -28.31 28.64 23.24
N ASN A 110 -29.22 29.44 22.67
CA ASN A 110 -29.71 29.28 21.31
C ASN A 110 -28.59 29.45 20.28
N GLU A 111 -27.69 30.43 20.45
CA GLU A 111 -26.54 30.62 19.56
C GLU A 111 -25.59 29.42 19.56
N ILE A 112 -25.30 28.86 20.74
CA ILE A 112 -24.46 27.66 20.87
C ILE A 112 -25.13 26.45 20.20
N VAL A 113 -26.45 26.29 20.35
CA VAL A 113 -27.20 25.22 19.67
C VAL A 113 -27.24 25.44 18.15
N SER A 114 -27.40 26.68 17.67
CA SER A 114 -27.34 26.99 16.24
C SER A 114 -25.96 26.70 15.66
N PHE A 115 -24.90 27.07 16.39
CA PHE A 115 -23.53 26.73 16.04
C PHE A 115 -23.33 25.22 15.88
N TYR A 116 -23.85 24.40 16.80
CA TYR A 116 -23.83 22.94 16.63
C TYR A 116 -24.53 22.50 15.35
N ASN A 117 -25.74 23.01 15.09
CA ASN A 117 -26.51 22.64 13.90
C ASN A 117 -25.77 22.99 12.60
N ASP A 118 -25.03 24.10 12.58
CA ASP A 118 -24.23 24.54 11.44
C ASP A 118 -23.03 23.62 11.17
N ILE A 119 -22.42 23.04 12.22
CA ILE A 119 -21.22 22.19 12.09
C ILE A 119 -21.49 20.68 12.13
N ALA A 120 -22.68 20.25 12.55
CA ALA A 120 -22.94 18.84 12.87
C ALA A 120 -22.71 17.90 11.69
N ALA A 121 -23.18 18.25 10.49
CA ALA A 121 -23.03 17.41 9.31
C ALA A 121 -21.55 17.16 8.96
N ASP A 122 -20.75 18.22 8.91
CA ASP A 122 -19.32 18.14 8.64
C ASP A 122 -18.56 17.40 9.75
N PHE A 123 -18.94 17.61 11.01
CA PHE A 123 -18.35 16.91 12.15
C PHE A 123 -18.52 15.40 12.04
N TYR A 124 -19.75 14.92 11.80
CA TYR A 124 -20.02 13.49 11.67
C TYR A 124 -19.41 12.89 10.39
N ALA A 125 -19.39 13.62 9.28
CA ALA A 125 -18.73 13.16 8.05
C ALA A 125 -17.22 12.92 8.23
N ARG A 126 -16.54 13.83 8.96
CA ARG A 126 -15.12 13.65 9.30
C ARG A 126 -14.90 12.46 10.22
N LYS A 127 -15.68 12.35 11.29
CA LYS A 127 -15.59 11.23 12.24
C LYS A 127 -15.84 9.88 11.55
N GLN A 128 -16.78 9.82 10.61
CA GLN A 128 -17.04 8.63 9.82
C GLN A 128 -15.86 8.28 8.90
N THR A 129 -15.28 9.28 8.23
CA THR A 129 -14.09 9.10 7.39
C THR A 129 -12.91 8.56 8.20
N GLU A 130 -12.62 9.16 9.36
CA GLU A 130 -11.54 8.72 10.26
C GLU A 130 -11.74 7.27 10.71
N LEU A 131 -12.95 6.91 11.12
CA LEU A 131 -13.28 5.54 11.51
C LEU A 131 -13.13 4.56 10.34
N THR A 132 -13.56 4.95 9.13
CA THR A 132 -13.43 4.14 7.92
C THR A 132 -11.95 3.88 7.61
N CYS A 133 -11.12 4.92 7.60
CA CYS A 133 -9.69 4.79 7.37
C CYS A 133 -9.01 3.91 8.43
N ALA A 134 -9.43 4.00 9.70
CA ALA A 134 -8.91 3.16 10.77
C ALA A 134 -9.27 1.67 10.57
N ILE A 135 -10.51 1.39 10.14
CA ILE A 135 -10.99 0.04 9.82
C ILE A 135 -10.21 -0.53 8.62
N GLU A 136 -10.11 0.22 7.52
CA GLU A 136 -9.37 -0.18 6.32
C GLU A 136 -7.90 -0.48 6.65
N SER A 137 -7.28 0.38 7.47
CA SER A 137 -5.89 0.20 7.91
C SER A 137 -5.70 -1.03 8.80
N HIS A 138 -6.69 -1.38 9.63
CA HIS A 138 -6.67 -2.61 10.42
C HIS A 138 -6.81 -3.83 9.52
N GLN A 139 -7.81 -3.84 8.63
CA GLN A 139 -8.05 -4.95 7.70
C GLN A 139 -6.86 -5.19 6.78
N TYR A 140 -6.22 -4.13 6.27
CA TYR A 140 -5.01 -4.24 5.47
C TYR A 140 -3.86 -4.90 6.25
N ARG A 141 -3.62 -4.47 7.49
CA ARG A 141 -2.57 -5.06 8.34
C ARG A 141 -2.85 -6.52 8.67
N ASP A 142 -4.09 -6.88 8.95
CA ASP A 142 -4.48 -8.27 9.20
C ASP A 142 -4.24 -9.15 7.97
N LEU A 143 -4.66 -8.68 6.79
CA LEU A 143 -4.42 -9.37 5.52
C LEU A 143 -2.92 -9.52 5.24
N LEU A 144 -2.16 -8.45 5.41
CA LEU A 144 -0.72 -8.46 5.20
C LEU A 144 -0.01 -9.45 6.13
N ASN A 145 -0.30 -9.41 7.43
CA ASN A 145 0.27 -10.34 8.40
C ASN A 145 -0.05 -11.80 8.05
N LYS A 146 -1.32 -12.07 7.66
CA LYS A 146 -1.74 -13.40 7.21
C LYS A 146 -1.01 -13.84 5.94
N THR A 147 -0.82 -12.94 4.98
CA THR A 147 -0.08 -13.21 3.75
C THR A 147 1.38 -13.55 4.05
N LEU A 148 2.07 -12.74 4.85
CA LEU A 148 3.48 -12.94 5.17
C LEU A 148 3.71 -14.23 5.98
N ASP A 149 2.84 -14.51 6.95
CA ASP A 149 2.89 -15.74 7.73
C ASP A 149 2.71 -16.98 6.82
N ASP A 150 1.72 -16.95 5.93
CA ASP A 150 1.45 -18.04 5.00
C ASP A 150 2.57 -18.23 3.97
N MET A 151 3.12 -17.15 3.41
CA MET A 151 4.30 -17.19 2.53
C MET A 151 5.52 -17.79 3.22
N CYS A 152 5.80 -17.35 4.45
CA CYS A 152 6.91 -17.85 5.25
C CYS A 152 6.80 -19.36 5.47
N HIS A 153 5.61 -19.83 5.88
CA HIS A 153 5.34 -21.25 6.05
C HIS A 153 5.40 -22.04 4.75
N PHE A 154 4.84 -21.51 3.66
CA PHE A 154 4.82 -22.17 2.35
C PHE A 154 6.23 -22.41 1.80
N PHE A 155 7.09 -21.40 1.85
CA PHE A 155 8.46 -21.48 1.30
C PHE A 155 9.48 -22.08 2.27
N LYS A 156 9.12 -22.35 3.52
CA LYS A 156 10.03 -22.91 4.53
C LYS A 156 10.64 -24.22 4.06
N GLY A 157 11.96 -24.22 3.86
CA GLY A 157 12.71 -25.40 3.39
C GLY A 157 12.49 -25.75 1.91
N LYS A 158 11.71 -24.96 1.17
CA LYS A 158 11.43 -25.17 -0.26
C LYS A 158 12.09 -24.15 -1.18
N ARG A 159 12.68 -23.08 -0.65
CA ARG A 159 13.20 -21.98 -1.48
C ARG A 159 14.72 -21.90 -1.40
N LEU A 160 15.37 -21.86 -2.56
CA LEU A 160 16.80 -21.61 -2.70
C LEU A 160 17.08 -20.10 -2.63
N SER A 161 18.29 -19.72 -2.20
CA SER A 161 18.81 -18.36 -2.41
C SER A 161 19.14 -18.11 -3.89
N ALA A 162 19.43 -16.86 -4.26
CA ALA A 162 19.84 -16.50 -5.62
C ALA A 162 21.07 -17.31 -6.10
N LEU A 163 22.11 -17.43 -5.28
CA LEU A 163 23.32 -18.18 -5.62
C LEU A 163 23.05 -19.69 -5.68
N GLU A 164 22.33 -20.25 -4.70
CA GLU A 164 21.97 -21.68 -4.68
C GLU A 164 21.08 -22.05 -5.88
N THR A 165 20.25 -21.11 -6.36
CA THR A 165 19.44 -21.29 -7.57
C THR A 165 20.33 -21.52 -8.78
N VAL A 166 21.35 -20.68 -8.99
CA VAL A 166 22.28 -20.80 -10.12
C VAL A 166 23.12 -22.06 -10.02
N GLN A 167 23.60 -22.38 -8.81
CA GLN A 167 24.33 -23.63 -8.56
C GLN A 167 23.48 -24.86 -8.88
N ARG A 168 22.20 -24.85 -8.49
CA ARG A 168 21.26 -25.94 -8.76
C ARG A 168 21.04 -26.17 -10.26
N ILE A 169 20.90 -25.10 -11.05
CA ILE A 169 20.78 -25.17 -12.51
C ILE A 169 21.99 -25.89 -13.11
N LYS A 170 23.20 -25.53 -12.67
CA LYS A 170 24.45 -26.15 -13.13
C LYS A 170 24.51 -27.63 -12.75
N GLU A 171 24.23 -27.97 -11.50
CA GLU A 171 24.31 -29.32 -10.95
C GLU A 171 23.30 -30.28 -11.61
N GLN A 172 22.07 -29.81 -11.83
CA GLN A 172 21.00 -30.63 -12.39
C GLN A 172 20.88 -30.55 -13.91
N GLN A 173 21.59 -29.62 -14.53
CA GLN A 173 21.50 -29.33 -15.98
C GLN A 173 20.04 -29.12 -16.44
N CYS A 174 19.23 -28.47 -15.61
CA CYS A 174 17.81 -28.23 -15.88
C CYS A 174 17.56 -26.84 -16.50
N GLY A 175 16.35 -26.64 -17.02
CA GLY A 175 15.89 -25.32 -17.44
C GLY A 175 15.77 -24.34 -16.27
N PHE A 176 15.65 -23.05 -16.59
CA PHE A 176 15.39 -21.99 -15.61
C PHE A 176 14.24 -21.11 -16.11
N THR A 177 13.17 -21.07 -15.33
CA THR A 177 11.96 -20.30 -15.64
C THR A 177 11.58 -19.46 -14.44
N ARG A 178 11.36 -18.16 -14.63
CA ARG A 178 11.12 -17.22 -13.53
C ARG A 178 9.79 -16.50 -13.67
N TYR A 179 9.20 -16.19 -12.52
CA TYR A 179 7.99 -15.39 -12.39
C TYR A 179 8.31 -14.10 -11.65
N ASP A 180 8.01 -12.97 -12.25
CA ASP A 180 8.03 -11.67 -11.57
C ASP A 180 6.59 -11.20 -11.28
N ASN A 181 6.46 -9.95 -10.83
CA ASN A 181 5.17 -9.30 -10.63
C ASN A 181 4.26 -9.42 -11.87
N ASP A 182 4.83 -9.30 -13.07
CA ASP A 182 4.08 -9.30 -14.32
C ASP A 182 3.56 -10.68 -14.71
N GLU A 183 4.37 -11.75 -14.62
CA GLU A 183 3.89 -13.12 -14.82
C GLU A 183 2.83 -13.50 -13.79
N ILE A 184 3.02 -13.09 -12.53
CA ILE A 184 2.03 -13.31 -11.48
C ILE A 184 0.72 -12.65 -11.90
N MET A 185 0.71 -11.37 -12.27
CA MET A 185 -0.50 -10.67 -12.73
C MET A 185 -1.18 -11.36 -13.93
N LEU A 186 -0.38 -11.80 -14.92
CA LEU A 186 -0.89 -12.49 -16.10
C LEU A 186 -1.52 -13.85 -15.76
N MET A 187 -1.03 -14.56 -14.74
CA MET A 187 -1.70 -15.76 -14.21
C MET A 187 -3.09 -15.46 -13.63
N GLN A 188 -3.46 -14.21 -13.37
CA GLN A 188 -4.82 -13.80 -12.98
C GLN A 188 -5.57 -13.06 -14.11
N GLU A 189 -5.16 -13.25 -15.36
CA GLU A 189 -5.78 -12.61 -16.54
C GLU A 189 -5.72 -11.07 -16.45
N LYS A 190 -4.68 -10.52 -15.80
CA LYS A 190 -4.41 -9.09 -15.75
C LYS A 190 -3.29 -8.77 -16.75
N GLY A 191 -3.62 -8.04 -17.81
CA GLY A 191 -2.62 -7.53 -18.74
C GLY A 191 -1.61 -6.60 -18.05
N VAL A 192 -0.41 -6.53 -18.60
CA VAL A 192 0.68 -5.65 -18.20
C VAL A 192 1.10 -4.77 -19.37
N TYR A 193 1.99 -3.81 -19.14
CA TYR A 193 2.35 -2.78 -20.12
C TYR A 193 2.74 -3.34 -21.50
N TYR A 194 3.51 -4.43 -21.53
CA TYR A 194 4.08 -5.01 -22.74
C TYR A 194 3.47 -6.37 -23.10
N GLN A 195 2.43 -6.83 -22.39
CA GLN A 195 1.74 -8.08 -22.70
C GLN A 195 0.28 -7.99 -22.23
N LYS A 196 -0.66 -7.93 -23.16
CA LYS A 196 -2.09 -7.95 -22.87
C LYS A 196 -2.52 -9.27 -22.26
N GLU A 197 -3.65 -9.24 -21.56
CA GLU A 197 -4.29 -10.44 -21.03
C GLU A 197 -4.58 -11.44 -22.16
N ASN A 198 -4.17 -12.69 -21.94
CA ASN A 198 -4.40 -13.78 -22.86
C ASN A 198 -4.68 -15.04 -22.04
N LYS A 199 -5.83 -15.68 -22.27
CA LYS A 199 -6.24 -16.88 -21.50
C LYS A 199 -5.29 -18.05 -21.69
N MET A 200 -4.72 -18.23 -22.89
CA MET A 200 -3.76 -19.29 -23.15
C MET A 200 -2.48 -19.05 -22.34
N LEU A 201 -1.97 -17.82 -22.35
CA LEU A 201 -0.83 -17.42 -21.52
C LEU A 201 -1.11 -17.66 -20.03
N MET A 202 -2.28 -17.24 -19.55
CA MET A 202 -2.70 -17.45 -18.17
C MET A 202 -2.70 -18.94 -17.79
N TYR A 203 -3.32 -19.81 -18.59
CA TYR A 203 -3.35 -21.25 -18.33
C TYR A 203 -1.96 -21.87 -18.37
N GLU A 204 -1.15 -21.45 -19.33
CA GLU A 204 0.21 -21.97 -19.49
C GLU A 204 1.12 -21.57 -18.34
N LEU A 205 1.09 -20.29 -17.92
CA LEU A 205 1.81 -19.84 -16.73
C LEU A 205 1.34 -20.58 -15.47
N ARG A 206 0.06 -20.91 -15.33
CA ARG A 206 -0.41 -21.76 -14.22
C ARG A 206 0.16 -23.17 -14.31
N ASN A 207 0.14 -23.80 -15.48
CA ASN A 207 0.66 -25.14 -15.68
C ASN A 207 2.19 -25.25 -15.49
N ILE A 208 2.95 -24.22 -15.90
CA ILE A 208 4.39 -24.16 -15.65
C ILE A 208 4.66 -24.11 -14.14
N SER A 209 3.84 -23.39 -13.38
CA SER A 209 4.05 -23.20 -11.93
C SER A 209 3.81 -24.46 -11.08
N THR A 210 3.15 -25.50 -11.61
CA THR A 210 2.82 -26.75 -10.89
C THR A 210 3.92 -27.82 -10.93
N GLY A 211 4.96 -27.69 -11.75
CA GLY A 211 6.06 -28.67 -11.80
C GLY A 211 5.98 -29.68 -12.93
N ASN A 212 5.09 -29.43 -13.88
CA ASN A 212 4.89 -30.31 -15.02
C ASN A 212 5.95 -30.14 -16.12
N TYR A 213 6.89 -29.20 -15.98
CA TYR A 213 7.93 -28.91 -16.96
C TYR A 213 9.31 -29.24 -16.39
N ASN A 214 10.24 -29.62 -17.26
CA ASN A 214 11.63 -29.92 -16.90
C ASN A 214 12.48 -28.64 -16.63
N THR A 215 12.00 -27.76 -15.76
CA THR A 215 12.61 -26.46 -15.46
C THR A 215 12.56 -26.16 -13.96
N LEU A 216 13.59 -25.50 -13.44
CA LEU A 216 13.56 -24.93 -12.10
C LEU A 216 12.70 -23.66 -12.12
N VAL A 217 11.53 -23.75 -11.51
CA VAL A 217 10.60 -22.62 -11.39
C VAL A 217 11.04 -21.70 -10.25
N CYS A 218 11.16 -20.41 -10.57
CA CYS A 218 11.66 -19.38 -9.66
C CYS A 218 10.60 -18.33 -9.39
N PHE A 219 10.43 -17.94 -8.13
CA PHE A 219 9.42 -16.94 -7.70
C PHE A 219 10.07 -15.80 -6.90
N PRO A 220 9.45 -14.61 -6.84
CA PRO A 220 9.95 -13.50 -6.05
C PRO A 220 9.79 -13.78 -4.56
N GLY A 221 10.68 -13.19 -3.76
CA GLY A 221 10.66 -13.30 -2.30
C GLY A 221 9.56 -12.46 -1.69
N MET A 222 9.35 -12.61 -0.39
CA MET A 222 8.46 -11.72 0.36
C MET A 222 8.89 -10.25 0.25
N GLN A 223 10.21 -9.98 0.21
CA GLN A 223 10.79 -8.64 0.07
C GLN A 223 10.17 -7.64 1.07
N THR A 224 10.28 -7.99 2.36
CA THR A 224 9.62 -7.28 3.48
C THR A 224 10.03 -5.83 3.66
N GLU A 225 11.17 -5.46 3.08
CA GLU A 225 11.76 -4.14 3.02
C GLU A 225 11.09 -3.22 1.97
N SER A 226 10.26 -3.77 1.09
CA SER A 226 9.62 -3.03 0.00
C SER A 226 8.11 -2.93 0.18
N ASP A 227 7.61 -1.72 0.45
CA ASP A 227 6.17 -1.45 0.56
C ASP A 227 5.39 -1.84 -0.70
N SER A 228 6.01 -1.74 -1.89
CA SER A 228 5.37 -2.16 -3.14
C SER A 228 5.19 -3.67 -3.19
N TRP A 229 6.17 -4.45 -2.74
CA TRP A 229 6.07 -5.90 -2.65
C TRP A 229 5.11 -6.36 -1.55
N LEU A 230 5.11 -5.69 -0.38
CA LEU A 230 4.13 -5.97 0.68
C LEU A 230 2.70 -5.79 0.17
N LYS A 231 2.44 -4.67 -0.52
CA LYS A 231 1.13 -4.40 -1.13
C LYS A 231 0.81 -5.43 -2.22
N PHE A 232 1.77 -5.72 -3.09
CA PHE A 232 1.61 -6.70 -4.17
C PHE A 232 1.23 -8.09 -3.62
N TRP A 233 1.99 -8.62 -2.67
CA TRP A 233 1.72 -9.93 -2.10
C TRP A 233 0.39 -9.98 -1.35
N SER A 234 0.00 -8.91 -0.63
CA SER A 234 -1.30 -8.85 0.04
C SER A 234 -2.47 -9.06 -0.94
N GLN A 235 -2.30 -8.64 -2.19
CA GLN A 235 -3.31 -8.75 -3.23
C GLN A 235 -3.26 -10.09 -3.98
N TYR A 236 -2.06 -10.61 -4.27
CA TYR A 236 -1.91 -11.71 -5.23
C TYR A 236 -1.54 -13.06 -4.60
N TRP A 237 -0.95 -13.10 -3.39
CA TRP A 237 -0.40 -14.34 -2.84
C TRP A 237 -1.41 -15.50 -2.78
N PHE A 238 -2.59 -15.27 -2.19
CA PHE A 238 -3.61 -16.33 -2.06
C PHE A 238 -4.21 -16.75 -3.41
N LEU A 239 -4.15 -15.89 -4.43
CA LEU A 239 -4.59 -16.19 -5.80
C LEU A 239 -3.52 -16.97 -6.58
N THR A 240 -2.24 -16.75 -6.27
CA THR A 240 -1.12 -17.43 -6.94
C THR A 240 -0.83 -18.79 -6.31
N LYS A 241 -0.81 -18.88 -4.98
CA LYS A 241 -0.33 -20.06 -4.26
C LYS A 241 -1.10 -21.35 -4.56
N CYS A 242 -2.37 -21.24 -4.98
CA CYS A 242 -3.19 -22.40 -5.31
C CYS A 242 -2.72 -23.15 -6.57
N TYR A 243 -1.84 -22.54 -7.37
CA TYR A 243 -1.21 -23.16 -8.54
C TYR A 243 0.22 -23.65 -8.28
N LEU A 244 0.78 -23.34 -7.09
CA LEU A 244 2.16 -23.63 -6.77
C LEU A 244 2.29 -25.04 -6.16
N ASP A 245 2.95 -25.95 -6.87
CA ASP A 245 3.10 -27.36 -6.42
C ASP A 245 4.50 -27.96 -6.66
N GLN A 246 5.55 -27.14 -6.56
CA GLN A 246 6.93 -27.62 -6.69
C GLN A 246 7.48 -28.10 -5.33
N PRO A 247 8.36 -29.13 -5.34
CA PRO A 247 9.09 -29.51 -4.15
C PRO A 247 10.12 -28.42 -3.75
N VAL A 248 10.70 -27.74 -4.74
CA VAL A 248 11.71 -26.69 -4.55
C VAL A 248 11.48 -25.56 -5.56
N TYR A 249 11.65 -24.31 -5.11
CA TYR A 249 11.61 -23.10 -5.92
C TYR A 249 12.97 -22.42 -5.91
N GLY A 250 13.37 -21.89 -7.07
CA GLY A 250 14.47 -20.94 -7.15
C GLY A 250 14.03 -19.51 -6.80
N ASP A 251 15.02 -18.62 -6.70
CA ASP A 251 14.82 -17.21 -6.42
C ASP A 251 14.95 -16.38 -7.70
N THR A 252 13.93 -15.59 -8.05
CA THR A 252 14.04 -14.68 -9.20
C THR A 252 15.14 -13.65 -9.06
N ARG A 253 15.59 -13.36 -7.82
CA ARG A 253 16.71 -12.45 -7.60
C ARG A 253 18.01 -12.93 -8.24
N ALA A 254 18.11 -14.20 -8.63
CA ALA A 254 19.23 -14.73 -9.40
C ALA A 254 19.56 -13.92 -10.67
N THR A 255 18.61 -13.17 -11.23
CA THR A 255 18.81 -12.32 -12.42
C THR A 255 18.60 -10.82 -12.16
N THR A 256 18.55 -10.39 -10.90
CA THR A 256 18.25 -9.00 -10.51
C THR A 256 19.38 -8.33 -9.75
N GLN A 257 19.31 -7.01 -9.57
CA GLN A 257 20.27 -6.22 -8.82
C GLN A 257 20.43 -6.73 -7.37
N ASP A 258 19.34 -7.09 -6.70
CA ASP A 258 19.38 -7.57 -5.30
C ASP A 258 20.19 -8.85 -5.15
N GLY A 259 20.13 -9.75 -6.13
CA GLY A 259 20.96 -10.95 -6.14
C GLY A 259 22.45 -10.61 -6.20
N PHE A 260 22.83 -9.64 -7.03
CA PHE A 260 24.20 -9.15 -7.14
C PHE A 260 24.65 -8.35 -5.92
N TYR A 261 23.78 -7.52 -5.31
CA TYR A 261 24.09 -6.86 -4.05
C TYR A 261 24.34 -7.86 -2.92
N GLN A 262 23.55 -8.94 -2.87
CA GLN A 262 23.67 -9.97 -1.83
C GLN A 262 24.89 -10.88 -2.04
N SER A 263 25.14 -11.32 -3.27
CA SER A 263 26.11 -12.37 -3.57
C SER A 263 27.40 -11.87 -4.23
N GLY A 264 27.41 -10.62 -4.68
CA GLY A 264 28.54 -10.00 -5.38
C GLY A 264 28.91 -10.72 -6.66
N LYS A 265 30.21 -10.66 -7.00
CA LYS A 265 30.77 -11.31 -8.20
C LYS A 265 30.58 -12.82 -8.23
N LYS A 266 30.43 -13.48 -7.07
CA LYS A 266 30.20 -14.94 -7.02
C LYS A 266 28.96 -15.38 -7.79
N LEU A 267 27.92 -14.53 -7.83
CA LEU A 267 26.73 -14.84 -8.63
C LEU A 267 27.01 -14.72 -10.13
N ALA A 268 27.79 -13.73 -10.54
CA ALA A 268 28.21 -13.57 -11.92
C ALA A 268 29.10 -14.74 -12.37
N ASP A 269 30.08 -15.10 -11.55
CA ASP A 269 30.96 -16.25 -11.80
C ASP A 269 30.14 -17.55 -11.93
N ALA A 270 29.17 -17.77 -11.03
CA ALA A 270 28.29 -18.93 -11.09
C ALA A 270 27.42 -18.99 -12.36
N TRP A 271 26.98 -17.85 -12.88
CA TRP A 271 26.29 -17.77 -14.16
C TRP A 271 27.24 -18.06 -15.33
N MET A 272 28.43 -17.43 -15.35
CA MET A 272 29.44 -17.64 -16.38
C MET A 272 29.87 -19.10 -16.49
N ASP A 273 29.94 -19.78 -15.36
CA ASP A 273 30.20 -21.21 -15.25
C ASP A 273 29.18 -22.11 -15.96
N ILE A 274 27.93 -21.67 -16.15
CA ILE A 274 26.88 -22.46 -16.79
C ILE A 274 27.09 -22.52 -18.31
N TRP A 275 27.58 -21.45 -18.91
CA TRP A 275 27.72 -21.32 -20.37
C TRP A 275 29.17 -21.27 -20.86
N ALA A 276 30.12 -21.54 -19.98
CA ALA A 276 31.52 -21.73 -20.34
C ALA A 276 31.66 -22.73 -21.50
N ASP A 277 32.34 -22.31 -22.56
CA ASP A 277 32.61 -23.08 -23.79
C ASP A 277 31.37 -23.59 -24.54
N LYS A 278 30.17 -23.12 -24.20
CA LYS A 278 28.91 -23.51 -24.86
C LYS A 278 28.57 -22.58 -26.01
N ASN A 279 28.02 -23.13 -27.08
CA ASN A 279 27.37 -22.35 -28.12
C ASN A 279 26.00 -21.90 -27.62
N ILE A 280 25.76 -20.59 -27.59
CA ILE A 280 24.55 -20.00 -27.04
C ILE A 280 23.68 -19.36 -28.12
N CYS A 281 22.37 -19.40 -27.90
CA CYS A 281 21.41 -18.59 -28.64
C CYS A 281 20.69 -17.64 -27.67
N ILE A 282 20.90 -16.34 -27.87
CA ILE A 282 20.24 -15.28 -27.11
C ILE A 282 18.91 -14.96 -27.78
N VAL A 283 17.81 -15.14 -27.06
CA VAL A 283 16.45 -14.79 -27.51
C VAL A 283 15.97 -13.59 -26.70
N ALA A 284 15.88 -12.42 -27.29
CA ALA A 284 15.57 -11.20 -26.54
C ALA A 284 14.69 -10.22 -27.30
N VAL A 285 13.93 -9.41 -26.57
CA VAL A 285 13.13 -8.31 -27.16
C VAL A 285 14.05 -7.35 -27.90
N GLU A 286 13.63 -6.89 -29.08
CA GLU A 286 14.48 -6.12 -30.01
C GLU A 286 15.18 -4.91 -29.39
N ASN A 287 14.51 -4.20 -28.47
CA ASN A 287 15.03 -2.99 -27.83
C ASN A 287 15.88 -3.25 -26.58
N VAL A 288 15.97 -4.50 -26.10
CA VAL A 288 16.67 -4.87 -24.85
C VAL A 288 17.58 -6.08 -25.08
N VAL A 289 17.97 -6.35 -26.33
CA VAL A 289 18.93 -7.42 -26.63
C VAL A 289 20.25 -7.12 -25.92
N PRO A 290 20.72 -8.00 -25.03
CA PRO A 290 22.02 -7.83 -24.43
C PRO A 290 23.12 -7.82 -25.49
N ASP A 291 24.16 -7.02 -25.28
CA ASP A 291 25.36 -7.07 -26.12
C ASP A 291 25.93 -8.50 -26.12
N PRO A 292 26.00 -9.20 -27.27
CA PRO A 292 26.59 -10.53 -27.33
C PRO A 292 28.05 -10.55 -26.89
N ASP A 293 28.77 -9.44 -27.00
CA ASP A 293 30.17 -9.32 -26.59
C ASP A 293 30.33 -8.83 -25.13
N HIS A 294 29.23 -8.76 -24.38
CA HIS A 294 29.23 -8.40 -22.97
C HIS A 294 30.13 -9.35 -22.14
N PHE A 295 30.77 -8.81 -21.09
CA PHE A 295 31.68 -9.56 -20.21
C PHE A 295 31.09 -10.88 -19.69
N LEU A 296 29.81 -10.89 -19.30
CA LEU A 296 29.12 -12.09 -18.83
C LEU A 296 29.11 -13.23 -19.86
N PHE A 297 29.24 -12.95 -21.16
CA PHE A 297 29.27 -13.95 -22.24
C PHE A 297 30.66 -14.14 -22.85
N SER A 298 31.70 -13.57 -22.21
CA SER A 298 33.07 -13.60 -22.73
C SER A 298 33.68 -15.01 -22.81
N ASN A 299 33.19 -15.95 -21.99
CA ASN A 299 33.66 -17.33 -21.92
C ASN A 299 32.77 -18.34 -22.69
N THR A 300 31.83 -17.88 -23.52
CA THR A 300 31.02 -18.76 -24.36
C THR A 300 31.72 -19.09 -25.67
N GLY A 301 31.25 -20.12 -26.36
CA GLY A 301 31.58 -20.40 -27.76
C GLY A 301 30.82 -19.47 -28.72
N ASN A 302 30.26 -20.04 -29.79
CA ASN A 302 29.51 -19.31 -30.80
C ASN A 302 28.24 -18.69 -30.21
N LYS A 303 27.88 -17.51 -30.70
CA LYS A 303 26.71 -16.75 -30.23
C LYS A 303 25.77 -16.49 -31.41
N GLU A 304 24.52 -16.90 -31.27
CA GLU A 304 23.43 -16.51 -32.16
C GLU A 304 22.42 -15.63 -31.45
N VAL A 305 21.70 -14.80 -32.19
CA VAL A 305 20.67 -13.92 -31.64
C VAL A 305 19.36 -14.09 -32.41
N ILE A 306 18.27 -14.34 -31.68
CA ILE A 306 16.89 -14.27 -32.18
C ILE A 306 16.22 -13.06 -31.51
N ARG A 307 15.67 -12.15 -32.33
CA ARG A 307 14.94 -10.99 -31.86
C ARG A 307 13.45 -11.29 -31.80
N VAL A 308 12.81 -10.89 -30.71
CA VAL A 308 11.35 -11.01 -30.54
C VAL A 308 10.71 -9.63 -30.42
N LYS A 309 9.39 -9.56 -30.67
CA LYS A 309 8.61 -8.33 -30.53
C LYS A 309 8.74 -7.77 -29.11
N ASP A 310 8.72 -6.45 -29.00
CA ASP A 310 8.77 -5.75 -27.72
C ASP A 310 7.46 -5.81 -26.91
N THR A 311 6.35 -6.10 -27.60
CA THR A 311 5.00 -6.15 -27.04
C THR A 311 4.24 -7.36 -27.56
N ASP A 312 3.41 -7.93 -26.69
CA ASP A 312 2.55 -9.08 -26.99
C ASP A 312 3.32 -10.27 -27.62
N ALA A 313 4.59 -10.46 -27.24
CA ALA A 313 5.48 -11.48 -27.82
C ALA A 313 4.95 -12.91 -27.66
N TYR A 314 4.09 -13.16 -26.66
CA TYR A 314 3.42 -14.45 -26.52
C TYR A 314 2.52 -14.80 -27.71
N ASN A 315 2.01 -13.83 -28.47
CA ASN A 315 1.16 -14.09 -29.63
C ASN A 315 1.88 -14.89 -30.73
N ASP A 316 3.21 -14.85 -30.78
CA ASP A 316 4.03 -15.61 -31.73
C ASP A 316 4.76 -16.79 -31.06
N ILE A 317 4.37 -17.20 -29.84
CA ILE A 317 5.13 -18.16 -29.02
C ILE A 317 5.32 -19.52 -29.69
N ASP A 318 4.32 -19.99 -30.44
CA ASP A 318 4.39 -21.29 -31.15
C ASP A 318 5.47 -21.24 -32.24
N GLN A 319 5.42 -20.23 -33.10
CA GLN A 319 6.41 -20.01 -34.16
C GLN A 319 7.82 -19.81 -33.59
N LEU A 320 7.93 -19.04 -32.50
CA LEU A 320 9.21 -18.80 -31.82
C LEU A 320 9.79 -20.09 -31.22
N THR A 321 8.94 -20.92 -30.63
CA THR A 321 9.33 -22.23 -30.09
C THR A 321 9.88 -23.11 -31.20
N GLU A 322 9.15 -23.25 -32.32
CA GLU A 322 9.60 -24.03 -33.48
C GLU A 322 10.93 -23.51 -34.04
N GLN A 323 11.07 -22.18 -34.18
CA GLN A 323 12.29 -21.55 -34.65
C GLN A 323 13.51 -21.92 -33.78
N CYS A 324 13.34 -21.93 -32.46
CA CYS A 324 14.39 -22.31 -31.51
C CYS A 324 14.71 -23.81 -31.59
N LEU A 325 13.69 -24.67 -31.71
CA LEU A 325 13.86 -26.13 -31.84
C LEU A 325 14.61 -26.52 -33.12
N MET A 326 14.45 -25.76 -34.21
CA MET A 326 15.15 -26.00 -35.48
C MET A 326 16.65 -25.62 -35.46
N LYS A 327 17.13 -24.85 -34.47
CA LYS A 327 18.54 -24.46 -34.37
C LYS A 327 19.43 -25.69 -34.16
N LYS A 328 20.46 -25.83 -34.97
CA LYS A 328 21.50 -26.86 -34.79
C LYS A 328 22.70 -26.23 -34.09
N ASP A 329 23.50 -27.06 -33.43
CA ASP A 329 24.78 -26.65 -32.80
C ASP A 329 24.64 -25.56 -31.71
N ILE A 330 23.45 -25.45 -31.11
CA ILE A 330 23.18 -24.62 -29.92
C ILE A 330 23.03 -25.54 -28.71
N ASP A 331 23.86 -25.29 -27.70
CA ASP A 331 23.87 -26.02 -26.43
C ASP A 331 22.91 -25.40 -25.41
N LEU A 332 22.71 -24.08 -25.48
CA LEU A 332 22.00 -23.31 -24.47
C LEU A 332 21.23 -22.12 -25.05
N PHE A 333 19.97 -21.97 -24.65
CA PHE A 333 19.18 -20.77 -24.94
C PHE A 333 19.18 -19.84 -23.74
N LEU A 334 19.53 -18.57 -23.97
CA LEU A 334 19.47 -17.50 -22.96
C LEU A 334 18.36 -16.53 -23.36
N ILE A 335 17.31 -16.42 -22.55
CA ILE A 335 16.05 -15.79 -22.94
C ILE A 335 15.76 -14.55 -22.10
N ALA A 336 15.54 -13.41 -22.75
CA ALA A 336 15.16 -12.13 -22.14
C ALA A 336 13.94 -11.55 -22.89
N ALA A 337 12.79 -12.21 -22.72
CA ALA A 337 11.58 -11.96 -23.52
C ALA A 337 10.31 -11.75 -22.68
N GLY A 338 10.45 -11.24 -21.45
CA GLY A 338 9.33 -11.05 -20.52
C GLY A 338 8.50 -12.34 -20.31
N PRO A 339 7.16 -12.26 -20.27
CA PRO A 339 6.27 -13.41 -20.09
C PRO A 339 6.41 -14.47 -21.19
N ALA A 340 6.71 -14.05 -22.42
CA ALA A 340 7.02 -14.98 -23.49
C ALA A 340 8.31 -15.75 -23.22
N GLY A 341 9.27 -15.14 -22.52
CA GLY A 341 10.50 -15.78 -22.06
C GLY A 341 10.27 -16.84 -21.00
N THR A 342 9.36 -16.59 -20.06
CA THR A 342 8.92 -17.58 -19.07
C THR A 342 8.34 -18.81 -19.76
N VAL A 343 7.44 -18.62 -20.73
CA VAL A 343 6.85 -19.74 -21.47
C VAL A 343 7.87 -20.44 -22.37
N LEU A 344 8.67 -19.68 -23.13
CA LEU A 344 9.64 -20.24 -24.07
C LEU A 344 10.69 -21.08 -23.34
N SER A 345 11.21 -20.60 -22.21
CA SER A 345 12.19 -21.35 -21.41
C SER A 345 11.61 -22.70 -20.95
N ALA A 346 10.38 -22.71 -20.46
CA ALA A 346 9.71 -23.94 -20.02
C ALA A 346 9.46 -24.90 -21.20
N ARG A 347 8.92 -24.42 -22.33
CA ARG A 347 8.65 -25.25 -23.52
C ARG A 347 9.92 -25.86 -24.09
N LEU A 348 11.00 -25.09 -24.21
CA LEU A 348 12.27 -25.59 -24.72
C LEU A 348 12.88 -26.64 -23.78
N ALA A 349 12.81 -26.42 -22.46
CA ALA A 349 13.25 -27.37 -21.45
C ALA A 349 12.48 -28.71 -21.53
N ASP A 350 11.16 -28.63 -21.72
CA ASP A 350 10.30 -29.81 -21.88
C ASP A 350 10.56 -30.58 -23.19
N ASN A 351 11.02 -29.87 -24.22
CA ASN A 351 11.48 -30.45 -25.48
C ASN A 351 12.97 -30.87 -25.46
N GLY A 352 13.57 -31.01 -24.27
CA GLY A 352 14.92 -31.54 -24.11
C GLY A 352 16.05 -30.56 -24.47
N ARG A 353 15.76 -29.26 -24.57
CA ARG A 353 16.76 -28.21 -24.81
C ARG A 353 17.05 -27.48 -23.50
N THR A 354 18.31 -27.15 -23.21
CA THR A 354 18.59 -26.32 -22.03
C THR A 354 18.23 -24.87 -22.34
N ALA A 355 17.31 -24.29 -21.57
CA ALA A 355 16.83 -22.92 -21.77
C ALA A 355 16.69 -22.18 -20.43
N LEU A 356 17.23 -20.96 -20.38
CA LEU A 356 17.32 -20.15 -19.18
C LEU A 356 16.70 -18.77 -19.43
N ASP A 357 15.62 -18.44 -18.74
CA ASP A 357 15.03 -17.09 -18.72
C ASP A 357 15.92 -16.13 -17.91
N ILE A 358 16.94 -15.56 -18.56
CA ILE A 358 17.88 -14.64 -17.93
C ILE A 358 17.28 -13.24 -17.65
N GLY A 359 16.11 -12.91 -18.21
CA GLY A 359 15.45 -11.62 -17.97
C GLY A 359 16.39 -10.42 -18.00
N ASN A 360 16.42 -9.68 -16.89
CA ASN A 360 17.23 -8.47 -16.71
C ASN A 360 18.65 -8.73 -16.17
N LEU A 361 19.21 -9.93 -16.33
CA LEU A 361 20.52 -10.30 -15.76
C LEU A 361 21.64 -9.31 -16.13
N VAL A 362 21.75 -8.98 -17.41
CA VAL A 362 22.83 -8.12 -17.93
C VAL A 362 22.67 -6.67 -17.47
N SER A 363 21.46 -6.11 -17.55
CA SER A 363 21.21 -4.74 -17.07
C SER A 363 21.38 -4.62 -15.55
N SER A 364 20.99 -5.66 -14.80
CA SER A 364 21.21 -5.75 -13.36
C SER A 364 22.69 -5.79 -13.01
N TYR A 365 23.47 -6.60 -13.73
CA TYR A 365 24.92 -6.66 -13.57
C TYR A 365 25.57 -5.30 -13.77
N ASN A 366 25.24 -4.64 -14.88
CA ASN A 366 25.80 -3.33 -15.24
C ASN A 366 25.45 -2.23 -14.23
N THR A 367 24.28 -2.31 -13.62
CA THR A 367 23.90 -1.36 -12.57
C THR A 367 24.76 -1.53 -11.31
N VAL A 368 25.04 -2.78 -10.91
CA VAL A 368 25.80 -3.07 -9.69
C VAL A 368 27.31 -2.95 -9.90
N PHE A 369 27.82 -3.24 -11.11
CA PHE A 369 29.25 -3.23 -11.45
C PHE A 369 29.58 -2.27 -12.62
N PRO A 370 29.28 -0.96 -12.51
CA PRO A 370 29.45 -0.01 -13.61
C PRO A 370 30.91 0.20 -14.03
N GLU A 371 31.86 0.02 -13.12
CA GLU A 371 33.30 0.22 -13.38
C GLU A 371 33.87 -0.78 -14.40
N GLN A 372 33.22 -1.94 -14.57
CA GLN A 372 33.67 -2.96 -15.52
C GLN A 372 33.26 -2.67 -16.97
N LEU A 373 32.40 -1.67 -17.20
CA LEU A 373 32.09 -1.17 -18.54
C LEU A 373 33.22 -0.30 -19.13
N GLN A 374 34.16 0.17 -18.30
CA GLN A 374 35.23 1.10 -18.72
C GLN A 374 36.58 0.41 -18.98
N ALA A 375 36.69 -0.90 -18.76
CA ALA A 375 37.93 -1.65 -18.90
C ALA A 375 38.01 -2.52 -20.19
N GLY A 376 37.04 -2.36 -21.10
CA GLY A 376 36.96 -3.06 -22.39
C GLY A 376 37.43 -2.21 -23.56
#